data_AF-A0A645JHG1-F1
#
_entry.id   AF-A0A645JHG1-F1
#
_cell.length_a   1.000
_cell.length_b   1.000
_cell.length_c   1.000
_cell.angle_alpha   90.00
_cell.angle_beta   90.00
_cell.angle_gamma   90.00
#
_symmetry.space_group_name_H-M   'P 1'
#
loop_
_entity.id
_entity.type
_entity.pdbx_description
1 polymer ?
#
loop_
_entity_poly.entity_id
_entity_poly.type
_entity_poly.pdbx_seq_one_letter_code
_entity_poly.pdbx_strand_id
1 'polypeptide(L)' 'MELIVKETRKNHGTMVLVTHDHDLAKYADKIYHVLDGNITSVEKNDHPQEIPAEVQ' A
#
# COMPACT_ATOMS: atom_id res chain seq x y z
N MET A 1 -8.90 -5.61 1.46
CA MET A 1 -7.58 -5.46 0.81
C MET A 1 -6.69 -6.69 0.97
N GLU A 2 -6.97 -7.54 1.95
CA GLU A 2 -6.14 -8.69 2.33
C GLU A 2 -5.79 -9.64 1.16
N LEU A 3 -6.79 -10.09 0.40
CA LEU A 3 -6.55 -11.06 -0.69
C LEU A 3 -5.64 -10.50 -1.81
N ILE A 4 -5.93 -9.30 -2.31
CA ILE A 4 -5.23 -8.72 -3.47
C ILE A 4 -3.78 -8.38 -3.09
N VAL A 5 -3.54 -7.80 -1.92
CA VAL A 5 -2.19 -7.46 -1.48
C VAL A 5 -1.39 -8.75 -1.21
N LYS A 6 -2.00 -9.77 -0.58
CA LYS A 6 -1.37 -11.08 -0.35
C LYS A 6 -0.95 -11.76 -1.64
N GLU A 7 -1.88 -11.89 -2.60
CA GLU A 7 -1.59 -12.55 -3.88
C GLU A 7 -0.60 -11.75 -4.72
N THR A 8 -0.67 -10.41 -4.70
CA THR A 8 0.32 -9.57 -5.40
C THR A 8 1.72 -9.80 -4.83
N ARG A 9 1.90 -9.74 -3.51
CA ARG A 9 3.19 -9.95 -2.85
C ARG A 9 3.72 -11.36 -3.12
N LYS A 10 2.88 -12.39 -2.96
CA LYS A 10 3.22 -13.80 -3.21
C LYS A 10 3.69 -14.04 -4.65
N ASN A 11 3.06 -13.40 -5.61
CA ASN A 11 3.40 -13.55 -7.03
C ASN A 11 4.48 -12.55 -7.50
N HIS A 12 5.09 -11.78 -6.58
CA HIS A 12 6.04 -10.70 -6.92
C HIS A 12 5.49 -9.70 -7.95
N GLY A 13 4.16 -9.51 -7.94
CA GLY A 13 3.48 -8.55 -8.80
C GLY A 13 3.69 -7.12 -8.31
N THR A 14 3.49 -6.15 -9.21
CA THR A 14 3.46 -4.72 -8.85
C THR A 14 2.02 -4.27 -8.71
N MET A 15 1.66 -3.70 -7.56
CA MET A 15 0.36 -3.07 -7.33
C MET A 15 0.55 -1.57 -7.16
N VAL A 16 -0.27 -0.80 -7.88
CA VAL A 16 -0.42 0.64 -7.67
C VAL A 16 -1.78 0.85 -7.01
N LEU A 17 -1.78 1.48 -5.84
CA LEU A 17 -2.98 1.81 -5.08
C LEU A 17 -3.18 3.32 -5.11
N VAL A 18 -4.40 3.75 -5.46
CA VAL A 18 -4.83 5.15 -5.35
C VAL A 18 -5.97 5.18 -4.33
N THR A 19 -5.79 5.93 -3.26
CA THR A 19 -6.76 6.01 -2.16
C THR A 19 -6.66 7.36 -1.47
N HIS A 20 -7.78 7.85 -0.95
CA HIS A 20 -7.80 8.96 0.02
C HIS A 20 -7.76 8.47 1.47
N ASP A 21 -7.90 7.16 1.70
CA ASP A 21 -7.80 6.53 3.01
C ASP A 21 -6.34 6.25 3.38
N HIS A 22 -5.86 6.92 4.44
CA HIS A 22 -4.50 6.78 4.95
C HIS A 22 -4.20 5.39 5.50
N ASP A 23 -5.18 4.68 6.08
CA ASP A 23 -4.94 3.34 6.62
C ASP A 23 -4.71 2.32 5.51
N LEU A 24 -5.37 2.49 4.35
CA LEU A 24 -5.10 1.67 3.17
C LEU A 24 -3.74 1.96 2.54
N ALA A 25 -3.26 3.20 2.59
CA ALA A 25 -1.95 3.55 2.05
C ALA A 25 -0.79 2.88 2.82
N LYS A 26 -0.99 2.55 4.11
CA LYS A 26 0.02 1.87 4.96
C LYS A 26 0.40 0.47 4.47
N TYR A 27 -0.40 -0.18 3.62
CA TYR A 27 -0.04 -1.46 3.01
C TYR A 27 0.99 -1.33 1.87
N ALA A 28 1.23 -0.12 1.35
CA ALA A 28 2.16 0.13 0.26
C ALA A 28 3.60 0.29 0.80
N ASP A 29 4.58 -0.16 0.01
CA ASP A 29 6.00 -0.01 0.33
C ASP A 29 6.50 1.42 0.10
N LYS A 30 5.76 2.21 -0.69
CA LYS A 30 6.02 3.62 -0.95
C LYS A 30 4.70 4.38 -1.14
N ILE A 31 4.59 5.55 -0.53
CA ILE A 31 3.39 6.39 -0.57
C ILE A 31 3.75 7.71 -1.24
N TYR A 32 2.97 8.07 -2.26
CA TYR A 32 3.08 9.34 -2.97
C TYR A 32 1.87 10.20 -2.62
N HIS A 33 2.11 11.38 -2.05
CA HIS A 33 1.04 12.34 -1.82
C HIS A 33 0.91 13.23 -3.03
N VAL A 34 -0.30 13.28 -3.58
CA VAL A 34 -0.62 14.05 -4.79
C VAL A 34 -1.63 15.12 -4.43
N LEU A 35 -1.30 16.37 -4.77
CA LEU A 35 -2.19 17.52 -4.63
C LEU A 35 -2.13 18.34 -5.92
N ASP A 36 -3.29 18.66 -6.48
CA ASP A 36 -3.41 19.44 -7.73
C ASP A 36 -2.53 18.92 -8.87
N GLY A 37 -2.45 17.60 -9.00
CA GLY A 37 -1.65 16.92 -10.03
C GLY A 37 -0.14 16.90 -9.77
N ASN A 38 0.33 17.47 -8.66
CA ASN A 38 1.74 17.49 -8.29
C ASN A 38 2.02 16.52 -7.13
N ILE A 39 3.18 15.87 -7.17
CA ILE A 39 3.67 15.08 -6.03
C ILE A 39 4.23 16.06 -5.01
N THR A 40 3.61 16.13 -3.84
CA THR A 40 4.02 17.05 -2.76
C THR A 40 4.97 16.39 -1.78
N SER A 41 4.85 15.08 -1.57
CA SER A 41 5.79 14.30 -0.76
C SER A 41 5.85 12.84 -1.21
N VAL A 42 6.97 12.20 -0.90
CA VAL A 42 7.21 10.78 -1.14
C VAL A 42 7.74 10.16 0.13
N GLU A 43 7.04 9.15 0.63
CA GLU A 43 7.40 8.41 1.83
C GLU A 43 7.79 6.98 1.47
N LYS A 44 8.93 6.53 1.97
CA LYS A 44 9.29 5.12 1.96
C LYS A 44 8.71 4.50 3.23
N ASN A 45 7.91 3.46 3.07
CA ASN A 45 7.33 2.75 4.20
C ASN A 45 8.22 1.56 4.54
N ASP A 46 9.10 1.74 5.52
CA ASP A 46 10.04 0.68 5.94
C ASP A 46 9.34 -0.45 6.72
N HIS A 47 8.11 -0.22 7.17
CA HIS A 47 7.27 -1.21 7.86
C HIS A 47 5.86 -1.23 7.27
N PRO A 48 5.69 -1.75 6.03
CA PRO A 48 4.37 -1.89 5.42
C PRO A 48 3.46 -2.72 6.32
N GLN A 49 2.22 -2.26 6.48
CA GLN A 49 1.24 -2.97 7.27
C GLN A 49 1.09 -4.39 6.72
N GLU A 50 1.39 -5.38 7.57
CA GLU A 50 1.16 -6.76 7.23
C GLU A 50 -0.34 -7.07 7.30
N ILE A 51 -0.77 -7.96 6.43
CA ILE A 51 -2.11 -8.50 6.50
C ILE A 51 -2.13 -9.49 7.66
N PRO A 52 -3.02 -9.32 8.66
CA PRO A 52 -3.15 -10.28 9.74
C PRO A 52 -3.30 -11.68 9.15
N ALA A 53 -2.50 -12.64 9.63
CA ALA A 53 -2.75 -14.04 9.32
C ALA A 53 -4.15 -14.37 9.81
N GLU A 54 -5.00 -14.92 8.94
CA GLU A 54 -6.35 -15.37 9.27
C GLU A 54 -6.31 -16.11 10.60
N VAL A 55 -7.03 -15.59 11.61
CA VAL A 55 -7.33 -16.36 12.82
C VAL A 55 -8.22 -17.51 12.36
N GLN A 56 -7.66 -18.73 12.39
CA GLN A 56 -8.37 -19.96 12.08
C GLN A 56 -9.49 -20.23 13.09
#